data_AF-A0A9C7QDT9-F1
#
_entry.id   AF-A0A9C7QDT9-F1
#
_cell.length_a   1.000
_cell.length_b   1.000
_cell.length_c   1.000
_cell.angle_alpha   90.00
_cell.angle_beta   90.00
_cell.angle_gamma   90.00
#
_symmetry.space_group_name_H-M   'P 1'
#
loop_
_entity.id
_entity.type
_entity.pdbx_description
1 polymer ?
#
loop_
_entity_poly.entity_id
_entity_poly.type
_entity_poly.pdbx_seq_one_letter_code
_entity_poly.pdbx_strand_id
1 'polypeptide(L)'
;MKITKILGAASAAVVSAAVLAASASAYEAFLMYASSDWSVQCMDATSENATTADVTGDGTYTVAISGFEWEDEDTAEMVPATGTGATVFCVDIDGLANALGCGKDAEGYDALETAADKMAFAQATGLKISDVVITATNTDGTSTDIAVDESKLYYGDIEGNGKIRLEIFNAYGDTSKDAPIDAAGFSFDDSLSVTFTVSGTGMGAAADDTATDATTGDAADDTATTTTPDKGSPDTGVEGIAAVAGVAVLAAGAVLVSKKRK
;
A
#
# COMPACT_ATOMS: atom_id res chain seq x y z
N MET A 1 60.75 48.15 -16.62
CA MET A 1 59.31 47.85 -16.80
C MET A 1 59.16 46.35 -16.96
N LYS A 2 58.61 45.66 -15.96
CA LYS A 2 58.36 44.21 -15.97
C LYS A 2 56.86 44.01 -16.19
N ILE A 3 56.51 43.30 -17.26
CA ILE A 3 55.14 42.88 -17.58
C ILE A 3 54.95 41.49 -16.98
N THR A 4 54.17 41.40 -15.90
CA THR A 4 53.72 40.13 -15.32
C THR A 4 52.28 39.91 -15.73
N LYS A 5 52.04 38.85 -16.52
CA LYS A 5 50.72 38.43 -17.00
C LYS A 5 49.88 37.89 -15.83
N ILE A 6 48.66 38.36 -15.76
CA ILE A 6 47.59 37.89 -14.87
C ILE A 6 47.13 36.51 -15.38
N LEU A 7 47.24 35.47 -14.55
CA LEU A 7 46.53 34.21 -14.75
C LEU A 7 45.23 34.28 -13.96
N GLY A 8 44.12 34.28 -14.69
CA GLY A 8 42.77 34.39 -14.17
C GLY A 8 42.35 33.16 -13.37
N ALA A 9 41.59 33.43 -12.31
CA ALA A 9 40.81 32.45 -11.60
C ALA A 9 39.70 31.90 -12.51
N ALA A 10 39.52 30.58 -12.50
CA ALA A 10 38.27 29.94 -12.89
C ALA A 10 37.80 29.13 -11.67
N SER A 11 37.00 29.79 -10.82
CA SER A 11 36.18 29.08 -9.84
C SER A 11 35.06 28.39 -10.61
N ALA A 12 35.05 27.06 -10.62
CA ALA A 12 33.93 26.30 -11.16
C ALA A 12 32.77 26.45 -10.18
N ALA A 13 31.71 27.15 -10.60
CA ALA A 13 30.43 27.12 -9.91
C ALA A 13 29.85 25.70 -10.05
N VAL A 14 29.94 24.91 -8.98
CA VAL A 14 29.11 23.73 -8.81
C VAL A 14 27.67 24.21 -8.67
N VAL A 15 26.87 23.96 -9.71
CA VAL A 15 25.41 24.02 -9.59
C VAL A 15 25.02 22.78 -8.79
N SER A 16 24.84 22.93 -7.49
CA SER A 16 24.17 21.93 -6.68
C SER A 16 22.72 21.87 -7.18
N ALA A 17 22.41 20.88 -8.01
CA ALA A 17 21.04 20.48 -8.23
C ALA A 17 20.53 19.94 -6.88
N ALA A 18 19.87 20.81 -6.10
CA ALA A 18 19.00 20.33 -5.05
C ALA A 18 17.94 19.48 -5.74
N VAL A 19 18.06 18.15 -5.62
CA VAL A 19 16.90 17.28 -5.78
C VAL A 19 15.93 17.77 -4.72
N LEU A 20 14.93 18.53 -5.16
CA LEU A 20 13.76 18.80 -4.36
C LEU A 20 13.14 17.41 -4.18
N ALA A 21 13.33 16.80 -3.00
CA ALA A 21 12.49 15.69 -2.59
C ALA A 21 11.07 16.27 -2.57
N ALA A 22 10.32 16.07 -3.66
CA ALA A 22 8.89 16.22 -3.61
C ALA A 22 8.45 15.24 -2.52
N SER A 23 7.94 15.76 -1.41
CA SER A 23 7.24 14.92 -0.45
C SER A 23 6.11 14.25 -1.23
N ALA A 24 6.26 12.96 -1.54
CA ALA A 24 5.19 12.20 -2.15
C ALA A 24 3.98 12.32 -1.23
N SER A 25 2.85 12.74 -1.78
CA SER A 25 1.60 12.68 -1.02
C SER A 25 1.28 11.20 -0.84
N ALA A 26 1.09 10.77 0.40
CA ALA A 26 0.65 9.42 0.72
C ALA A 26 -0.89 9.37 0.63
N TYR A 27 -1.41 8.41 -0.11
CA TYR A 27 -2.84 8.13 -0.22
C TYR A 27 -3.12 6.82 0.52
N GLU A 28 -3.89 6.88 1.61
CA GLU A 28 -4.11 5.72 2.48
C GLU A 28 -5.00 4.68 1.78
N ALA A 29 -4.43 3.50 1.52
CA ALA A 29 -5.14 2.32 1.07
C ALA A 29 -5.59 1.48 2.27
N PHE A 30 -6.83 1.01 2.25
CA PHE A 30 -7.37 0.13 3.28
C PHE A 30 -8.35 -0.89 2.69
N LEU A 31 -8.57 -1.97 3.44
CA LEU A 31 -9.54 -2.99 3.05
C LEU A 31 -10.92 -2.69 3.62
N MET A 32 -11.91 -2.57 2.75
CA MET A 32 -13.33 -2.54 3.10
C MET A 32 -13.92 -3.93 2.90
N TYR A 33 -14.31 -4.57 3.98
CA TYR A 33 -14.75 -5.96 3.99
C TYR A 33 -15.97 -6.16 4.90
N ALA A 34 -16.92 -6.96 4.43
CA ALA A 34 -17.91 -7.64 5.26
C ALA A 34 -18.03 -9.09 4.81
N SER A 35 -18.04 -9.99 5.78
CA SER A 35 -18.44 -11.39 5.60
C SER A 35 -19.88 -11.52 5.06
N SER A 36 -20.22 -12.72 4.57
CA SER A 36 -21.53 -12.99 3.94
C SER A 36 -22.71 -12.74 4.88
N ASP A 37 -22.49 -12.91 6.19
CA ASP A 37 -23.49 -12.73 7.24
C ASP A 37 -23.30 -11.42 8.05
N TRP A 38 -22.32 -10.59 7.66
CA TRP A 38 -21.97 -9.33 8.32
C TRP A 38 -21.42 -9.46 9.75
N SER A 39 -21.10 -10.66 10.21
CA SER A 39 -20.58 -10.89 11.58
C SER A 39 -19.16 -10.35 11.76
N VAL A 40 -18.32 -10.51 10.74
CA VAL A 40 -16.99 -9.91 10.62
C VAL A 40 -17.02 -8.81 9.58
N GLN A 41 -16.60 -7.59 9.95
CA GLN A 41 -16.55 -6.44 9.05
C GLN A 41 -15.52 -5.39 9.46
N CYS A 42 -14.93 -4.75 8.45
CA CYS A 42 -14.10 -3.55 8.57
C CYS A 42 -14.52 -2.58 7.47
N MET A 43 -15.04 -1.41 7.84
CA MET A 43 -15.67 -0.46 6.90
C MET A 43 -14.94 0.88 6.81
N ASP A 44 -13.87 1.04 7.58
CA ASP A 44 -13.16 2.30 7.76
C ASP A 44 -11.68 2.00 8.01
N ALA A 45 -10.80 2.81 7.41
CA ALA A 45 -9.34 2.71 7.56
C ALA A 45 -8.87 2.89 9.01
N THR A 46 -9.63 3.61 9.83
CA THR A 46 -9.33 3.88 11.24
C THR A 46 -9.71 2.76 12.20
N SER A 47 -10.30 1.67 11.69
CA SER A 47 -10.60 0.48 12.48
C SER A 47 -9.32 -0.09 13.10
N GLU A 48 -9.41 -0.57 14.35
CA GLU A 48 -8.30 -1.27 14.99
C GLU A 48 -7.93 -2.58 14.30
N ASN A 49 -8.88 -3.15 13.55
CA ASN A 49 -8.69 -4.36 12.77
C ASN A 49 -8.02 -4.10 11.40
N ALA A 50 -7.80 -2.84 11.01
CA ALA A 50 -7.25 -2.50 9.70
C ALA A 50 -5.72 -2.38 9.73
N THR A 51 -5.07 -2.98 8.73
CA THR A 51 -3.70 -2.66 8.33
C THR A 51 -3.75 -1.92 7.00
N THR A 52 -3.34 -0.65 7.01
CA THR A 52 -3.37 0.24 5.86
C THR A 52 -2.01 0.30 5.16
N ALA A 53 -1.98 0.89 3.95
CA ALA A 53 -0.75 1.14 3.21
C ALA A 53 -0.77 2.54 2.60
N ASP A 54 0.37 3.24 2.68
CA ASP A 54 0.54 4.56 2.07
C ASP A 54 0.93 4.44 0.61
N VAL A 55 -0.01 4.71 -0.30
CA VAL A 55 0.26 4.76 -1.74
C VAL A 55 0.96 6.08 -2.05
N THR A 56 2.26 6.01 -2.26
CA THR A 56 3.13 7.17 -2.56
C THR A 56 3.55 7.27 -4.03
N GLY A 57 3.24 6.25 -4.85
CA GLY A 57 3.56 6.22 -6.26
C GLY A 57 3.22 4.89 -6.93
N ASP A 58 3.92 4.59 -8.02
CA ASP A 58 3.84 3.31 -8.70
C ASP A 58 4.58 2.25 -7.87
N GLY A 59 3.92 1.15 -7.52
CA GLY A 59 4.47 0.14 -6.64
C GLY A 59 3.46 -0.95 -6.26
N THR A 60 3.92 -1.91 -5.47
CA THR A 60 3.09 -2.99 -4.92
C THR A 60 2.81 -2.71 -3.45
N TYR A 61 1.54 -2.78 -3.08
CA TYR A 61 1.02 -2.43 -1.76
C TYR A 61 0.24 -3.61 -1.20
N THR A 62 0.21 -3.74 0.12
CA THR A 62 -0.56 -4.78 0.82
C THR A 62 -1.40 -4.12 1.90
N VAL A 63 -2.70 -4.37 1.89
CA VAL A 63 -3.63 -4.01 2.96
C VAL A 63 -4.18 -5.29 3.58
N ALA A 64 -4.60 -5.23 4.84
CA ALA A 64 -5.16 -6.40 5.50
C ALA A 64 -6.18 -6.03 6.57
N ILE A 65 -6.96 -7.03 6.98
CA ILE A 65 -7.76 -7.02 8.21
C ILE A 65 -7.39 -8.21 9.09
N SER A 66 -7.44 -8.04 10.40
CA SER A 66 -7.15 -9.10 11.37
C SER A 66 -7.70 -8.80 12.77
N GLY A 67 -7.59 -9.78 13.68
CA GLY A 67 -7.84 -9.57 15.11
C GLY A 67 -9.32 -9.43 15.47
N PHE A 68 -10.21 -10.05 14.70
CA PHE A 68 -11.62 -10.13 15.07
C PHE A 68 -11.81 -11.22 16.11
N GLU A 69 -12.48 -10.88 17.22
CA GLU A 69 -12.77 -11.82 18.31
C GLU A 69 -14.20 -11.60 18.82
N TRP A 70 -14.80 -12.67 19.36
CA TRP A 70 -16.10 -12.64 20.03
C TRP A 70 -15.98 -13.24 21.43
N GLU A 71 -16.84 -12.81 22.35
CA GLU A 71 -16.93 -13.43 23.67
C GLU A 71 -17.68 -14.76 23.55
N ASP A 72 -17.04 -15.86 23.96
CA ASP A 72 -17.65 -17.18 24.06
C ASP A 72 -18.72 -17.17 25.18
N GLU A 73 -19.96 -17.52 24.83
CA GLU A 73 -21.11 -17.38 25.74
C GLU A 73 -21.01 -18.26 27.00
N ASP A 74 -20.28 -19.38 26.93
CA ASP A 74 -20.16 -20.34 28.03
C ASP A 74 -19.00 -20.02 28.97
N THR A 75 -17.90 -19.49 28.43
CA THR A 75 -16.62 -19.29 29.14
C THR A 75 -16.27 -17.84 29.40
N ALA A 76 -16.92 -16.89 28.70
CA ALA A 76 -16.57 -15.47 28.64
C ALA A 76 -15.13 -15.20 28.16
N GLU A 77 -14.53 -16.15 27.45
CA GLU A 77 -13.22 -15.99 26.80
C GLU A 77 -13.39 -15.33 25.43
N MET A 78 -12.48 -14.43 25.06
CA MET A 78 -12.43 -13.91 23.71
C MET A 78 -11.86 -14.98 22.78
N VAL A 79 -12.63 -15.38 21.77
CA VAL A 79 -12.26 -16.38 20.78
C VAL A 79 -12.23 -15.76 19.38
N PRO A 80 -11.35 -16.25 18.48
CA PRO A 80 -11.29 -15.75 17.11
C PRO A 80 -12.64 -15.82 16.39
N ALA A 81 -12.96 -14.74 15.69
CA ALA A 81 -14.18 -14.61 14.90
C ALA A 81 -13.94 -15.08 13.47
N THR A 82 -14.71 -16.06 13.01
CA THR A 82 -14.58 -16.58 11.64
C THR A 82 -15.38 -15.73 10.65
N GLY A 83 -14.68 -15.07 9.73
CA GLY A 83 -15.29 -14.46 8.55
C GLY A 83 -15.51 -15.50 7.46
N THR A 84 -16.74 -15.64 6.95
CA THR A 84 -17.07 -16.56 5.85
C THR A 84 -17.58 -15.81 4.62
N GLY A 85 -16.93 -16.05 3.49
CA GLY A 85 -17.22 -15.41 2.21
C GLY A 85 -17.16 -13.88 2.27
N ALA A 86 -17.86 -13.20 1.36
CA ALA A 86 -17.93 -11.75 1.31
C ALA A 86 -19.30 -11.25 0.84
N THR A 87 -19.81 -10.22 1.51
CA THR A 87 -20.85 -9.32 0.97
C THR A 87 -20.24 -8.07 0.36
N VAL A 88 -19.22 -7.52 1.01
CA VAL A 88 -18.42 -6.37 0.55
C VAL A 88 -16.96 -6.78 0.64
N PHE A 89 -16.19 -6.54 -0.42
CA PHE A 89 -14.76 -6.81 -0.48
C PHE A 89 -14.13 -5.87 -1.50
N CYS A 90 -13.52 -4.80 -1.01
CA CYS A 90 -12.92 -3.74 -1.81
C CYS A 90 -11.61 -3.29 -1.18
N VAL A 91 -10.70 -2.75 -2.00
CA VAL A 91 -9.61 -1.89 -1.51
C VAL A 91 -9.95 -0.46 -1.88
N ASP A 92 -9.98 0.44 -0.92
CA ASP A 92 -10.18 1.87 -1.13
C ASP A 92 -8.86 2.61 -0.91
N ILE A 93 -8.50 3.50 -1.83
CA ILE A 93 -7.33 4.37 -1.74
C ILE A 93 -7.81 5.81 -1.64
N ASP A 94 -7.72 6.40 -0.45
CA ASP A 94 -8.35 7.68 -0.14
C ASP A 94 -7.70 8.83 -0.92
N GLY A 95 -8.54 9.71 -1.51
CA GLY A 95 -8.10 10.90 -2.23
C GLY A 95 -7.35 10.70 -3.54
N LEU A 96 -6.97 9.47 -3.91
CA LEU A 96 -6.16 9.20 -5.10
C LEU A 96 -6.88 9.59 -6.39
N ALA A 97 -8.19 9.39 -6.50
CA ALA A 97 -8.92 9.74 -7.72
C ALA A 97 -8.94 11.26 -7.96
N ASN A 98 -9.09 12.04 -6.89
CA ASN A 98 -8.99 13.49 -6.96
C ASN A 98 -7.60 13.94 -7.41
N ALA A 99 -6.55 13.30 -6.88
CA ALA A 99 -5.17 13.62 -7.23
C ALA A 99 -4.85 13.33 -8.70
N LEU A 100 -5.40 12.24 -9.24
CA LEU A 100 -5.23 11.83 -10.64
C LEU A 100 -6.15 12.58 -11.60
N GLY A 101 -7.10 13.37 -11.09
CA GLY A 101 -8.08 14.09 -11.92
C GLY A 101 -9.15 13.20 -12.52
N CYS A 102 -9.43 12.04 -11.92
CA CYS A 102 -10.51 11.12 -12.32
C CYS A 102 -11.60 10.94 -11.24
N GLY A 103 -11.57 11.75 -10.18
CA GLY A 103 -12.60 11.79 -9.15
C GLY A 103 -13.89 12.49 -9.59
N LYS A 104 -14.92 12.42 -8.75
CA LYS A 104 -16.27 12.93 -9.02
C LYS A 104 -16.37 14.40 -9.46
N ASP A 105 -15.40 15.23 -9.10
CA ASP A 105 -15.41 16.65 -9.47
C ASP A 105 -14.68 16.92 -10.82
N ALA A 106 -14.19 15.88 -11.50
CA ALA A 106 -13.53 15.98 -12.80
C ALA A 106 -14.53 16.16 -13.96
N GLU A 107 -14.12 16.89 -14.99
CA GLU A 107 -14.94 17.09 -16.18
C GLU A 107 -15.24 15.75 -16.87
N GLY A 108 -16.53 15.49 -17.11
CA GLY A 108 -16.99 14.26 -17.76
C GLY A 108 -17.41 13.15 -16.78
N TYR A 109 -17.09 13.26 -15.49
CA TYR A 109 -17.48 12.26 -14.50
C TYR A 109 -19.01 12.08 -14.39
N ASP A 110 -19.77 13.17 -14.45
CA ASP A 110 -21.24 13.16 -14.34
C ASP A 110 -21.94 12.30 -15.42
N ALA A 111 -21.25 11.98 -16.52
CA ALA A 111 -21.79 11.14 -17.60
C ALA A 111 -21.53 9.64 -17.39
N LEU A 112 -20.79 9.25 -16.36
CA LEU A 112 -20.39 7.87 -16.10
C LEU A 112 -21.45 7.18 -15.24
N GLU A 113 -22.03 6.09 -15.74
CA GLU A 113 -23.13 5.40 -15.06
C GLU A 113 -22.69 4.09 -14.40
N THR A 114 -21.75 3.38 -15.02
CA THR A 114 -21.33 2.04 -14.60
C THR A 114 -19.92 2.03 -13.98
N ALA A 115 -19.58 0.96 -13.25
CA ALA A 115 -18.21 0.76 -12.77
C ALA A 115 -17.23 0.65 -13.95
N ALA A 116 -17.66 0.08 -15.08
CA ALA A 116 -16.87 0.00 -16.31
C ALA A 116 -16.56 1.39 -16.90
N ASP A 117 -17.54 2.30 -16.94
CA ASP A 117 -17.32 3.68 -17.42
C ASP A 117 -16.31 4.42 -16.52
N LYS A 118 -16.46 4.27 -15.20
CA LYS A 118 -15.57 4.88 -14.20
C LYS A 118 -14.16 4.30 -14.24
N MET A 119 -14.04 3.01 -14.53
CA MET A 119 -12.75 2.36 -14.76
C MET A 119 -12.08 2.84 -16.04
N ALA A 120 -12.82 2.97 -17.14
CA ALA A 120 -12.29 3.54 -18.37
C ALA A 120 -11.84 5.00 -18.17
N PHE A 121 -12.58 5.78 -17.37
CA PHE A 121 -12.21 7.15 -17.02
C PHE A 121 -10.93 7.22 -16.17
N ALA A 122 -10.78 6.34 -15.18
CA ALA A 122 -9.56 6.23 -14.40
C ALA A 122 -8.37 5.77 -15.26
N GLN A 123 -8.55 4.77 -16.14
CA GLN A 123 -7.51 4.31 -17.07
C GLN A 123 -7.06 5.40 -18.04
N ALA A 124 -7.93 6.34 -18.40
CA ALA A 124 -7.57 7.47 -19.26
C ALA A 124 -6.51 8.40 -18.63
N THR A 125 -6.33 8.38 -17.30
CA THR A 125 -5.23 9.10 -16.63
C THR A 125 -3.89 8.36 -16.71
N GLY A 126 -3.91 7.10 -17.19
CA GLY A 126 -2.77 6.18 -17.16
C GLY A 126 -2.83 5.17 -16.01
N LEU A 127 -3.75 5.33 -15.04
CA LEU A 127 -3.85 4.46 -13.88
C LEU A 127 -4.11 3.01 -14.30
N LYS A 128 -3.34 2.09 -13.74
CA LYS A 128 -3.58 0.64 -13.79
C LYS A 128 -3.40 0.03 -12.41
N ILE A 129 -4.38 -0.78 -12.01
CA ILE A 129 -4.26 -1.71 -10.89
C ILE A 129 -4.16 -3.13 -11.45
N SER A 130 -3.21 -3.93 -10.95
CA SER A 130 -2.99 -5.32 -11.38
C SER A 130 -2.30 -6.16 -10.32
N ASP A 131 -2.05 -7.44 -10.65
CA ASP A 131 -1.28 -8.37 -9.84
C ASP A 131 -1.94 -8.54 -8.46
N VAL A 132 -3.26 -8.74 -8.50
CA VAL A 132 -4.09 -8.81 -7.30
C VAL A 132 -3.98 -10.20 -6.70
N VAL A 133 -3.39 -10.28 -5.52
CA VAL A 133 -3.25 -11.51 -4.74
C VAL A 133 -4.02 -11.36 -3.45
N ILE A 134 -4.89 -12.33 -3.16
CA ILE A 134 -5.71 -12.33 -1.96
C ILE A 134 -5.37 -13.58 -1.14
N THR A 135 -5.03 -13.40 0.13
CA THR A 135 -4.69 -14.50 1.03
C THR A 135 -5.56 -14.44 2.29
N ALA A 136 -6.26 -15.53 2.55
CA ALA A 136 -6.98 -15.78 3.80
C ALA A 136 -6.12 -16.67 4.70
N THR A 137 -5.94 -16.30 5.96
CA THR A 137 -5.14 -17.06 6.94
C THR A 137 -5.96 -17.38 8.18
N ASN A 138 -5.79 -18.60 8.69
CA ASN A 138 -6.40 -19.04 9.94
C ASN A 138 -5.38 -19.08 11.08
N THR A 139 -5.88 -19.08 12.31
CA THR A 139 -5.13 -19.11 13.56
C THR A 139 -4.29 -20.37 13.74
N ASP A 140 -4.59 -21.46 13.02
CA ASP A 140 -3.77 -22.67 12.96
C ASP A 140 -2.53 -22.54 12.04
N GLY A 141 -2.38 -21.38 11.39
CA GLY A 141 -1.30 -21.06 10.46
C GLY A 141 -1.53 -21.53 9.02
N THR A 142 -2.71 -22.08 8.70
CA THR A 142 -3.07 -22.40 7.31
C THR A 142 -3.46 -21.15 6.54
N SER A 143 -3.02 -21.07 5.29
CA SER A 143 -3.38 -19.97 4.38
C SER A 143 -3.96 -20.52 3.08
N THR A 144 -4.92 -19.79 2.52
CA THR A 144 -5.56 -20.06 1.23
C THR A 144 -5.43 -18.85 0.34
N ASP A 145 -4.85 -19.03 -0.85
CA ASP A 145 -4.89 -18.03 -1.89
C ASP A 145 -6.23 -18.10 -2.62
N ILE A 146 -6.95 -17.00 -2.65
CA ILE A 146 -8.25 -16.89 -3.32
C ILE A 146 -7.99 -16.52 -4.78
N ALA A 147 -8.44 -17.37 -5.70
CA ALA A 147 -8.27 -17.12 -7.13
C ALA A 147 -9.07 -15.89 -7.57
N VAL A 148 -8.41 -15.00 -8.32
CA VAL A 148 -8.99 -13.76 -8.85
C VAL A 148 -8.99 -13.78 -10.37
N ASP A 149 -10.15 -13.56 -10.98
CA ASP A 149 -10.27 -13.22 -12.39
C ASP A 149 -10.12 -11.70 -12.56
N GLU A 150 -8.88 -11.24 -12.74
CA GLU A 150 -8.57 -9.81 -12.85
C GLU A 150 -9.30 -9.12 -14.02
N SER A 151 -9.75 -9.87 -15.03
CA SER A 151 -10.49 -9.31 -16.16
C SER A 151 -11.90 -8.83 -15.80
N LYS A 152 -12.40 -9.23 -14.63
CA LYS A 152 -13.72 -8.85 -14.10
C LYS A 152 -13.65 -7.79 -13.00
N LEU A 153 -12.45 -7.43 -12.56
CA LEU A 153 -12.27 -6.39 -11.55
C LEU A 153 -12.62 -5.02 -12.15
N TYR A 154 -13.20 -4.17 -11.31
CA TYR A 154 -13.36 -2.76 -11.61
C TYR A 154 -12.50 -1.93 -10.66
N TYR A 155 -11.93 -0.85 -11.16
CA TYR A 155 -11.34 0.16 -10.30
C TYR A 155 -11.62 1.59 -10.77
N GLY A 156 -11.66 2.54 -9.85
CA GLY A 156 -11.91 3.96 -10.15
C GLY A 156 -12.64 4.65 -9.01
N ASP A 157 -13.08 5.88 -9.20
CA ASP A 157 -13.99 6.55 -8.25
C ASP A 157 -15.41 6.02 -8.40
N ILE A 158 -15.61 4.73 -8.07
CA ILE A 158 -16.86 3.99 -8.30
C ILE A 158 -18.02 4.59 -7.49
N GLU A 159 -17.75 5.08 -6.27
CA GLU A 159 -18.75 5.67 -5.38
C GLU A 159 -18.93 7.18 -5.53
N GLY A 160 -18.05 7.86 -6.25
CA GLY A 160 -18.09 9.31 -6.41
C GLY A 160 -17.72 10.05 -5.12
N ASN A 161 -16.76 9.52 -4.37
CA ASN A 161 -16.27 10.09 -3.11
C ASN A 161 -14.79 10.51 -3.17
N GLY A 162 -14.19 10.51 -4.36
CA GLY A 162 -12.82 10.96 -4.58
C GLY A 162 -11.74 9.92 -4.27
N LYS A 163 -12.15 8.68 -3.94
CA LYS A 163 -11.25 7.54 -3.71
C LYS A 163 -11.05 6.75 -4.99
N ILE A 164 -9.93 6.04 -5.12
CA ILE A 164 -9.87 4.91 -6.04
C ILE A 164 -10.33 3.68 -5.27
N ARG A 165 -11.45 3.09 -5.66
CA ARG A 165 -11.88 1.77 -5.20
C ARG A 165 -11.42 0.74 -6.21
N LEU A 166 -10.69 -0.29 -5.77
CA LEU A 166 -10.62 -1.58 -6.44
C LEU A 166 -11.76 -2.45 -5.89
N GLU A 167 -12.81 -2.65 -6.68
CA GLU A 167 -13.95 -3.50 -6.31
C GLU A 167 -13.63 -4.95 -6.67
N ILE A 168 -13.37 -5.79 -5.65
CA ILE A 168 -13.08 -7.22 -5.81
C ILE A 168 -14.39 -8.01 -5.83
N PHE A 169 -15.27 -7.74 -4.88
CA PHE A 169 -16.65 -8.21 -4.89
C PHE A 169 -17.52 -7.30 -4.05
N ASN A 170 -18.66 -6.88 -4.59
CA ASN A 170 -19.65 -6.12 -3.85
C ASN A 170 -21.04 -6.55 -4.27
N ALA A 171 -21.82 -7.11 -3.34
CA ALA A 171 -23.20 -7.55 -3.58
C ALA A 171 -24.12 -6.42 -4.07
N TYR A 172 -23.75 -5.16 -3.83
CA TYR A 172 -24.48 -3.97 -4.26
C TYR A 172 -23.87 -3.28 -5.49
N GLY A 173 -22.73 -3.77 -5.98
CA GLY A 173 -21.96 -3.22 -7.10
C GLY A 173 -22.09 -4.04 -8.39
N ASP A 174 -21.36 -3.62 -9.42
CA ASP A 174 -21.37 -4.29 -10.73
C ASP A 174 -20.68 -5.66 -10.70
N THR A 175 -19.70 -5.84 -9.80
CA THR A 175 -19.04 -7.14 -9.59
C THR A 175 -19.98 -8.24 -9.12
N SER A 176 -21.14 -7.93 -8.51
CA SER A 176 -22.15 -8.94 -8.18
C SER A 176 -22.77 -9.65 -9.40
N LYS A 177 -22.72 -9.01 -10.58
CA LYS A 177 -23.32 -9.51 -11.82
C LYS A 177 -22.43 -10.51 -12.53
N ASP A 178 -21.11 -10.38 -12.36
CA ASP A 178 -20.09 -11.30 -12.86
C ASP A 178 -18.89 -11.29 -11.92
N ALA A 179 -18.93 -12.15 -10.90
CA ALA A 179 -18.00 -12.10 -9.78
C ALA A 179 -16.54 -12.39 -10.20
N PRO A 180 -15.57 -11.53 -9.79
CA PRO A 180 -14.14 -11.78 -9.98
C PRO A 180 -13.58 -12.93 -9.13
N ILE A 181 -14.26 -13.31 -8.04
CA ILE A 181 -13.86 -14.37 -7.10
C ILE A 181 -15.04 -15.29 -6.78
N ASP A 182 -14.77 -16.47 -6.22
CA ASP A 182 -15.81 -17.25 -5.52
C ASP A 182 -16.09 -16.63 -4.14
N ALA A 183 -17.00 -15.65 -4.12
CA ALA A 183 -17.29 -14.84 -2.93
C ALA A 183 -17.83 -15.64 -1.74
N ALA A 184 -18.30 -16.88 -1.92
CA ALA A 184 -18.75 -17.74 -0.82
C ALA A 184 -17.73 -18.84 -0.46
N GLY A 185 -16.68 -19.02 -1.26
CA GLY A 185 -15.79 -20.18 -1.25
C GLY A 185 -14.60 -20.10 -0.29
N PHE A 186 -14.55 -19.12 0.60
CA PHE A 186 -13.42 -18.94 1.52
C PHE A 186 -13.87 -18.56 2.93
N SER A 187 -12.99 -18.79 3.90
CA SER A 187 -13.12 -18.32 5.28
C SER A 187 -11.76 -18.01 5.88
N PHE A 188 -11.73 -17.20 6.92
CA PHE A 188 -10.55 -16.92 7.74
C PHE A 188 -10.98 -16.66 9.18
N ASP A 189 -10.11 -16.96 10.14
CA ASP A 189 -10.31 -16.59 11.56
C ASP A 189 -9.10 -15.85 12.17
N ASP A 190 -8.06 -15.58 11.37
CA ASP A 190 -6.92 -14.73 11.79
C ASP A 190 -6.83 -13.46 10.94
N SER A 191 -6.58 -13.60 9.63
CA SER A 191 -6.40 -12.44 8.75
C SER A 191 -6.85 -12.66 7.31
N LEU A 192 -7.16 -11.55 6.64
CA LEU A 192 -7.43 -11.48 5.20
C LEU A 192 -6.63 -10.32 4.62
N SER A 193 -5.77 -10.59 3.65
CA SER A 193 -4.91 -9.59 3.00
C SER A 193 -5.14 -9.50 1.49
N VAL A 194 -4.89 -8.32 0.95
CA VAL A 194 -4.88 -8.04 -0.49
C VAL A 194 -3.58 -7.33 -0.83
N THR A 195 -2.77 -7.96 -1.67
CA THR A 195 -1.61 -7.36 -2.32
C THR A 195 -1.99 -6.97 -3.75
N PHE A 196 -1.62 -5.76 -4.18
CA PHE A 196 -1.94 -5.24 -5.50
C PHE A 196 -0.87 -4.25 -5.97
N THR A 197 -0.70 -4.15 -7.28
CA THR A 197 0.22 -3.21 -7.91
C THR A 197 -0.54 -2.01 -8.47
N VAL A 198 -0.10 -0.80 -8.12
CA VAL A 198 -0.56 0.46 -8.70
C VAL A 198 0.52 0.95 -9.68
N SER A 199 0.12 1.38 -10.87
CA SER A 199 1.06 1.92 -11.87
C SER A 199 0.42 3.01 -12.72
N GLY A 200 1.26 3.82 -13.39
CA GLY A 200 0.80 4.86 -14.29
C GLY A 200 0.19 6.06 -13.58
N THR A 201 0.53 6.28 -12.31
CA THR A 201 0.06 7.42 -11.50
C THR A 201 0.72 8.74 -11.91
N GLY A 202 1.90 8.68 -12.54
CA GLY A 202 2.74 9.85 -12.79
C GLY A 202 3.42 10.42 -11.54
N MET A 203 3.29 9.77 -10.37
CA MET A 203 3.84 10.21 -9.09
C MET A 203 5.28 9.73 -8.85
N GLY A 204 5.84 8.92 -9.77
CA GLY A 204 7.15 8.27 -9.61
C GLY A 204 7.01 6.89 -8.97
N ALA A 205 8.13 6.19 -8.75
CA ALA A 205 8.11 4.93 -8.00
C ALA A 205 7.82 5.19 -6.52
N ALA A 206 7.12 4.25 -5.88
CA ALA A 206 6.90 4.24 -4.44
C ALA A 206 8.23 4.43 -3.68
N ALA A 207 8.20 5.22 -2.60
CA ALA A 207 9.35 5.33 -1.72
C ALA A 207 9.60 3.97 -1.03
N ASP A 208 10.84 3.49 -1.05
CA ASP A 208 11.25 2.36 -0.23
C ASP A 208 11.26 2.83 1.23
N ASP A 209 10.47 2.18 2.10
CA ASP A 209 10.28 2.57 3.50
C ASP A 209 11.50 2.22 4.38
N THR A 210 12.71 2.24 3.81
CA THR A 210 13.96 2.04 4.53
C THR A 210 14.41 3.28 5.31
N ALA A 211 13.49 4.18 5.65
CA ALA A 211 13.75 5.28 6.56
C ALA A 211 13.97 4.76 7.99
N THR A 212 15.19 4.30 8.28
CA THR A 212 15.67 4.22 9.65
C THR A 212 15.51 5.59 10.28
N ASP A 213 14.66 5.66 11.30
CA ASP A 213 14.44 6.81 12.16
C ASP A 213 15.79 7.42 12.58
N ALA A 214 16.21 8.49 11.89
CA ALA A 214 17.41 9.21 12.20
C ALA A 214 17.13 10.02 13.47
N THR A 215 17.25 9.37 14.62
CA THR A 215 17.20 10.04 15.91
C THR A 215 18.33 11.07 15.91
N THR A 216 17.94 12.34 15.86
CA THR A 216 18.84 13.48 16.05
C THR A 216 19.27 13.48 17.52
N GLY A 217 20.38 12.80 17.80
CA GLY A 217 21.11 12.88 19.06
C GLY A 217 22.29 13.83 18.90
N ASP A 218 22.25 14.92 19.68
CA ASP A 218 23.22 16.00 19.76
C ASP A 218 24.67 15.53 20.01
N ALA A 219 25.60 16.37 19.59
CA ALA A 219 27.04 16.14 19.50
C ALA A 219 27.74 15.77 20.83
N ALA A 220 28.71 14.86 20.75
CA ALA A 220 29.88 14.89 21.61
C ALA A 220 31.13 14.46 20.82
N ASP A 221 32.17 15.24 21.05
CA ASP A 221 33.43 15.41 20.34
C ASP A 221 34.49 14.31 20.63
N ASP A 222 35.48 14.28 19.73
CA ASP A 222 36.89 13.91 19.92
C ASP A 222 37.30 12.42 19.99
N THR A 223 37.85 11.86 18.90
CA THR A 223 39.31 11.84 18.64
C THR A 223 39.67 11.10 17.34
N ALA A 224 40.61 11.68 16.60
CA ALA A 224 41.25 11.24 15.35
C ALA A 224 41.88 9.81 15.42
N THR A 225 42.23 9.10 14.34
CA THR A 225 43.18 9.48 13.27
C THR A 225 43.25 8.38 12.17
N THR A 226 43.13 8.79 10.89
CA THR A 226 43.76 8.32 9.62
C THR A 226 43.99 6.82 9.34
N THR A 227 43.70 6.28 8.15
CA THR A 227 44.36 6.57 6.85
C THR A 227 43.49 6.19 5.61
N THR A 228 43.68 6.93 4.51
CA THR A 228 43.13 6.74 3.14
C THR A 228 44.28 6.28 2.19
N PRO A 229 44.14 6.05 0.85
CA PRO A 229 43.03 5.59 -0.02
C PRO A 229 43.41 4.42 -0.99
N ASP A 230 42.41 3.99 -1.78
CA ASP A 230 42.46 3.76 -3.25
C ASP A 230 42.49 2.31 -3.80
N LYS A 231 41.38 1.87 -4.43
CA LYS A 231 41.27 1.60 -5.88
C LYS A 231 40.03 0.78 -6.28
N GLY A 232 39.33 1.29 -7.31
CA GLY A 232 38.89 0.48 -8.45
C GLY A 232 37.40 0.06 -8.51
N SER A 233 36.60 0.81 -9.27
CA SER A 233 35.46 0.25 -10.01
C SER A 233 35.99 -0.53 -11.24
N PRO A 234 35.24 -1.50 -11.79
CA PRO A 234 34.18 -1.13 -12.72
C PRO A 234 32.86 -1.90 -12.55
N ASP A 235 31.80 -1.24 -13.00
CA ASP A 235 30.52 -1.84 -13.38
C ASP A 235 30.69 -3.05 -14.30
N THR A 236 29.97 -4.13 -13.99
CA THR A 236 29.44 -5.04 -15.00
C THR A 236 27.98 -5.30 -14.67
N GLY A 237 27.08 -4.64 -15.38
CA GLY A 237 25.66 -4.98 -15.36
C GLY A 237 25.43 -6.39 -15.91
N VAL A 238 24.43 -7.07 -15.35
CA VAL A 238 23.58 -8.00 -16.07
C VAL A 238 22.27 -8.18 -15.30
N GLU A 239 21.22 -8.15 -16.10
CA GLU A 239 19.82 -8.39 -15.78
C GLU A 239 19.63 -9.64 -14.91
N GLY A 240 18.88 -9.47 -13.84
CA GLY A 240 18.36 -10.56 -13.02
C GLY A 240 16.96 -10.20 -12.59
N ILE A 241 15.97 -10.76 -13.29
CA ILE A 241 14.56 -10.80 -12.88
C ILE A 241 14.54 -11.47 -11.51
N ALA A 242 14.39 -10.67 -10.45
CA ALA A 242 14.11 -11.18 -9.13
C ALA A 242 12.59 -11.39 -9.05
N ALA A 243 12.17 -12.66 -9.02
CA ALA A 243 10.86 -13.02 -8.51
C ALA A 243 10.74 -12.43 -7.09
N VAL A 244 9.84 -11.46 -6.92
CA VAL A 244 9.53 -10.90 -5.61
C VAL A 244 8.76 -11.97 -4.85
N ALA A 245 9.45 -12.68 -3.96
CA ALA A 245 8.80 -13.42 -2.90
C ALA A 245 8.14 -12.38 -1.97
N GLY A 246 6.82 -12.45 -1.85
CA GLY A 246 6.04 -11.58 -0.95
C GLY A 246 6.60 -11.66 0.46
N VAL A 247 7.12 -10.53 0.95
CA VAL A 247 7.53 -10.39 2.34
C VAL A 247 6.27 -10.08 3.14
N ALA A 248 5.72 -11.10 3.80
CA ALA A 248 4.77 -10.90 4.87
C ALA A 248 5.50 -10.30 6.07
N VAL A 249 5.26 -9.02 6.37
CA VAL A 249 5.71 -8.39 7.62
C VAL A 249 4.73 -8.83 8.71
N LEU A 250 5.12 -9.84 9.50
CA LEU A 250 4.42 -10.19 10.74
C LEU A 250 4.84 -9.20 11.83
N ALA A 251 3.94 -8.28 12.19
CA ALA A 251 4.12 -7.43 13.36
C ALA A 251 3.86 -8.26 14.65
N ALA A 252 4.92 -8.83 15.23
CA ALA A 252 4.84 -9.46 16.54
C ALA A 252 4.84 -8.38 17.64
N GLY A 253 3.67 -8.12 18.24
CA GLY A 253 3.51 -7.24 19.40
C GLY A 253 4.23 -7.79 20.64
N ALA A 254 5.23 -7.06 21.14
CA ALA A 254 5.90 -7.38 22.39
C ALA A 254 5.07 -6.90 23.60
N VAL A 255 4.43 -7.84 24.31
CA VAL A 255 3.78 -7.60 25.61
C VAL A 255 4.83 -7.26 26.67
N LEU A 256 4.83 -6.03 27.18
CA LEU A 256 5.64 -5.63 28.33
C LEU A 256 4.92 -5.99 29.65
N VAL A 257 5.34 -7.11 30.26
CA VAL A 257 4.96 -7.46 31.65
C VAL A 257 5.72 -6.54 32.62
N SER A 258 5.01 -5.59 33.23
CA SER A 258 5.55 -4.76 34.31
C SER A 258 5.55 -5.52 35.65
N LYS A 259 6.75 -5.94 36.09
CA LYS A 259 6.97 -6.59 37.40
C LYS A 259 6.94 -5.56 38.53
N LYS A 260 5.86 -5.53 39.32
CA LYS A 260 5.72 -4.77 40.58
C LYS A 260 6.85 -5.14 41.56
N ARG A 261 7.63 -4.16 42.04
CA ARG A 261 8.43 -4.30 43.27
C ARG A 261 7.57 -3.89 44.47
N LYS A 262 7.76 -4.64 45.56
CA LYS A 262 7.08 -4.56 46.86
C LYS A 262 7.07 -3.16 47.46
#